data_AF-A0A537YWH5-F1
#
_entry.id   AF-A0A537YWH5-F1
#
_cell.length_a   1.000
_cell.length_b   1.000
_cell.length_c   1.000
_cell.angle_alpha   90.00
_cell.angle_beta   90.00
_cell.angle_gamma   90.00
#
_symmetry.space_group_name_H-M   'P 1'
#
loop_
_entity.id
_entity.type
_entity.pdbx_description
1 polymer ?
#
loop_
_entity_poly.entity_id
_entity_poly.type
_entity_poly.pdbx_seq_one_letter_code
_entity_poly.pdbx_strand_id
1 'polypeptide(L)'
;MSVDERRRLQLAEAAKRALGNDEAVTLMELLPPVGWGDVATKQDLQRLEIDMQRLAAATRQDMLLFEARLEARFERGFRQVVVTTSSLLVTGFIATVVATIVAR
;
A
#
# COMPACT_ATOMS: atom_id res chain seq x y z
N MET A 1 -12.76 -21.02 -21.19
CA MET A 1 -12.17 -21.97 -22.16
C MET A 1 -10.89 -21.34 -22.68
N SER A 2 -9.73 -21.78 -22.20
CA SER A 2 -8.44 -21.38 -22.78
C SER A 2 -8.18 -22.21 -24.04
N VAL A 3 -7.71 -21.56 -25.11
CA VAL A 3 -7.24 -22.24 -26.32
C VAL A 3 -5.82 -22.71 -26.02
N ASP A 4 -5.58 -24.03 -26.09
CA ASP A 4 -4.25 -24.59 -25.91
C ASP A 4 -3.42 -24.51 -27.20
N GLU A 5 -2.11 -24.72 -27.07
CA GLU A 5 -1.18 -24.63 -28.20
C GLU A 5 -1.54 -25.61 -29.33
N ARG A 6 -2.05 -26.79 -28.98
CA ARG A 6 -2.50 -27.79 -29.95
C ARG A 6 -3.64 -27.26 -30.83
N ARG A 7 -4.65 -26.63 -30.24
CA ARG A 7 -5.77 -26.04 -30.99
C ARG A 7 -5.34 -24.83 -31.82
N ARG A 8 -4.38 -24.05 -31.34
CA ARG A 8 -3.78 -22.95 -32.11
C ARG A 8 -3.10 -23.44 -33.38
N LEU A 9 -2.28 -24.49 -33.28
CA LEU A 9 -1.63 -25.09 -34.44
C LEU A 9 -2.64 -25.67 -35.43
N GLN A 10 -3.70 -26.33 -34.93
CA GLN A 10 -4.79 -26.83 -35.78
C GLN A 10 -5.53 -25.71 -36.51
N LEU A 11 -5.74 -24.57 -35.86
CA LEU A 11 -6.33 -23.38 -36.49
C LEU A 11 -5.40 -22.80 -37.57
N ALA A 12 -4.10 -22.71 -37.31
CA ALA A 12 -3.13 -22.24 -38.29
C ALA A 12 -3.13 -23.10 -39.56
N GLU A 13 -3.14 -24.43 -39.41
CA GLU A 13 -3.20 -25.36 -40.56
C GLU A 13 -4.56 -25.35 -41.28
N ALA A 14 -5.66 -25.06 -40.57
CA ALA A 14 -6.96 -24.83 -41.20
C ALA A 14 -6.98 -23.51 -41.99
N ALA A 15 -6.42 -22.45 -41.43
CA ALA A 15 -6.33 -21.14 -42.07
C ALA A 15 -5.47 -21.19 -43.34
N LYS A 16 -4.30 -21.85 -43.30
CA LYS A 16 -3.44 -22.03 -44.48
C LYS A 16 -4.17 -22.72 -45.63
N ARG A 17 -4.95 -23.75 -45.33
CA ARG A 17 -5.74 -24.49 -46.33
C ARG A 17 -6.87 -23.65 -46.93
N ALA A 18 -7.44 -22.72 -46.17
CA ALA A 18 -8.58 -21.92 -46.60
C ALA A 18 -8.21 -20.61 -47.29
N LEU A 19 -7.13 -19.95 -46.83
CA LEU A 19 -6.79 -18.58 -47.20
C LEU A 19 -5.51 -18.47 -48.05
N GLY A 20 -4.67 -19.51 -48.06
CA GLY A 20 -3.29 -19.41 -48.55
C GLY A 20 -2.31 -19.25 -47.39
N ASN A 21 -1.02 -19.52 -47.66
CA ASN A 21 0.01 -19.55 -46.62
C ASN A 21 0.24 -18.16 -46.02
N ASP A 22 0.38 -17.13 -46.85
CA ASP A 22 0.82 -15.80 -46.42
C ASP A 22 -0.31 -15.05 -45.69
N GLU A 23 -1.54 -15.17 -46.19
CA GLU A 23 -2.75 -14.64 -45.56
C GLU A 23 -3.01 -15.30 -44.21
N ALA A 24 -2.80 -16.61 -44.10
CA ALA A 24 -2.97 -17.35 -42.86
C ALA A 24 -1.91 -16.98 -41.81
N VAL A 25 -0.65 -16.81 -42.22
CA VAL A 25 0.40 -16.34 -41.31
C VAL A 25 0.06 -14.95 -40.78
N THR A 26 -0.35 -14.04 -41.65
CA THR A 26 -0.76 -12.67 -41.26
C THR A 26 -1.94 -12.71 -40.27
N LEU A 27 -2.96 -13.54 -40.53
CA LEU A 27 -4.07 -13.71 -39.60
C LEU A 27 -3.58 -14.19 -38.22
N MET A 28 -2.75 -15.22 -38.19
CA MET A 28 -2.24 -15.79 -36.94
C MET A 28 -1.34 -14.80 -36.18
N GLU A 29 -0.58 -13.94 -36.86
CA GLU A 29 0.23 -12.87 -36.25
C GLU A 29 -0.61 -11.75 -35.62
N LEU A 30 -1.80 -11.47 -36.17
CA LEU A 30 -2.73 -10.49 -35.61
C LEU A 30 -3.49 -11.02 -34.38
N LEU A 31 -3.56 -12.34 -34.21
CA LEU A 31 -4.19 -12.94 -33.04
C LEU A 31 -3.26 -12.81 -31.83
N PRO A 32 -3.80 -12.46 -30.64
CA PRO A 32 -2.99 -12.39 -29.45
C PRO A 32 -2.28 -13.74 -29.17
N PRO A 33 -1.03 -13.70 -28.67
CA PRO A 33 -0.25 -14.90 -28.39
C PRO A 33 -0.81 -15.70 -27.20
N VAL A 34 -1.84 -15.19 -26.52
CA VAL A 34 -2.63 -15.84 -25.48
C VAL A 34 -4.12 -15.71 -25.79
N GLY A 35 -4.99 -16.44 -25.07
CA GLY A 35 -6.42 -16.30 -25.29
C GLY A 35 -6.92 -14.91 -24.88
N TRP A 36 -8.04 -14.45 -25.46
CA TRP A 36 -8.67 -13.19 -25.05
C TRP A 36 -9.13 -13.16 -23.58
N GLY A 37 -9.27 -14.33 -22.95
CA GLY A 37 -9.56 -14.41 -21.50
C GLY A 37 -8.36 -14.09 -20.61
N ASP A 38 -7.14 -14.13 -21.15
CA ASP A 38 -5.92 -13.79 -20.42
C ASP A 38 -5.57 -12.29 -20.57
N VAL A 39 -6.25 -11.59 -21.49
CA VAL A 39 -6.08 -10.15 -21.70
C VAL A 39 -6.99 -9.41 -20.71
N ALA A 40 -6.39 -8.55 -19.89
CA ALA A 40 -7.15 -7.72 -18.96
C ALA A 40 -8.17 -6.86 -19.70
N THR A 41 -9.42 -6.91 -19.27
CA THR A 41 -10.49 -6.10 -19.85
C THR A 41 -10.50 -4.70 -19.22
N LYS A 42 -11.20 -3.75 -19.85
CA LYS A 42 -11.43 -2.43 -19.25
C LYS A 42 -12.10 -2.52 -17.89
N GLN A 43 -12.98 -3.51 -17.69
CA GLN A 43 -13.66 -3.71 -16.41
C GLN A 43 -12.67 -4.20 -15.33
N ASP A 44 -11.72 -5.05 -15.69
CA ASP A 44 -10.67 -5.49 -14.75
C ASP A 44 -9.77 -4.32 -14.33
N LEU A 45 -9.43 -3.44 -15.28
CA LEU A 45 -8.68 -2.22 -14.99
C LEU A 45 -9.47 -1.25 -14.11
N GLN A 46 -10.77 -1.06 -14.37
CA GLN A 46 -11.63 -0.24 -13.51
C GLN A 46 -11.72 -0.79 -12.08
N ARG A 47 -11.82 -2.11 -11.92
CA ARG A 47 -11.80 -2.75 -10.60
C ARG A 47 -10.47 -2.51 -9.89
N LEU A 48 -9.36 -2.69 -10.61
CA LEU A 48 -8.02 -2.43 -10.08
C LEU A 48 -7.86 -0.97 -9.65
N GLU A 49 -8.34 -0.02 -10.45
CA GLU A 49 -8.30 1.41 -10.12
C GLU A 49 -9.08 1.72 -8.83
N ILE A 50 -10.30 1.18 -8.70
CA ILE A 50 -11.11 1.33 -7.49
C ILE A 50 -10.38 0.77 -6.26
N ASP A 51 -9.78 -0.42 -6.38
CA ASP A 51 -9.07 -1.04 -5.28
C ASP A 51 -7.81 -0.25 -4.88
N MET A 52 -7.08 0.30 -5.86
CA MET A 52 -5.95 1.20 -5.58
C MET A 52 -6.39 2.48 -4.88
N GLN A 53 -7.51 3.08 -5.29
CA GLN A 53 -8.06 4.27 -4.63
C GLN A 53 -8.46 3.98 -3.18
N ARG A 54 -9.09 2.82 -2.93
CA ARG A 54 -9.44 2.37 -1.58
C ARG A 54 -8.21 2.16 -0.71
N LEU A 55 -7.19 1.49 -1.22
CA LEU A 55 -5.94 1.29 -0.50
C LEU A 55 -5.27 2.63 -0.18
N ALA A 56 -5.19 3.54 -1.15
CA ALA A 56 -4.62 4.87 -0.93
C ALA A 56 -5.39 5.67 0.13
N ALA A 57 -6.72 5.60 0.13
CA ALA A 57 -7.56 6.25 1.13
C ALA A 57 -7.34 5.65 2.53
N ALA A 58 -7.30 4.31 2.64
CA ALA A 58 -7.05 3.62 3.90
C ALA A 58 -5.67 3.98 4.47
N THR A 59 -4.62 3.95 3.65
CA THR A 59 -3.25 4.32 4.07
C THR A 59 -3.18 5.77 4.55
N ARG A 60 -3.86 6.71 3.87
CA ARG A 60 -3.93 8.11 4.32
C ARG A 60 -4.63 8.24 5.67
N GLN A 61 -5.74 7.54 5.86
CA GLN A 61 -6.48 7.55 7.12
C GLN A 61 -5.63 6.98 8.26
N ASP A 62 -4.93 5.87 8.02
CA ASP A 62 -4.04 5.26 9.00
C ASP A 62 -2.90 6.21 9.39
N MET A 63 -2.34 6.94 8.43
CA MET A 63 -1.29 7.92 8.70
C MET A 63 -1.80 9.08 9.58
N LEU A 64 -2.98 9.63 9.28
CA LEU A 64 -3.60 10.68 10.10
C LEU A 64 -3.90 10.21 11.52
N LEU A 65 -4.41 8.98 11.67
CA LEU A 65 -4.65 8.40 12.99
C LEU A 65 -3.34 8.15 13.75
N PHE A 66 -2.29 7.73 13.05
CA PHE A 66 -0.98 7.53 13.62
C PHE A 66 -0.37 8.85 14.11
N GLU A 67 -0.42 9.91 13.29
CA GLU A 67 0.01 11.26 13.65
C GLU A 67 -0.72 11.76 14.90
N ALA A 68 -2.06 11.68 14.92
CA ALA A 68 -2.85 12.08 16.09
C ALA A 68 -2.50 11.28 17.36
N ARG A 69 -2.22 9.97 17.21
CA ARG A 69 -1.76 9.13 18.33
C ARG A 69 -0.37 9.54 18.81
N LEU A 70 0.55 9.87 17.91
CA LEU A 70 1.89 10.33 18.27
C LEU A 70 1.81 11.65 19.01
N GLU A 71 1.10 12.64 18.48
CA GLU A 71 0.91 13.95 19.13
C GLU A 71 0.34 13.78 20.54
N ALA A 72 -0.72 12.99 20.69
CA ALA A 72 -1.32 12.74 22.00
C ALA A 72 -0.38 12.02 22.98
N ARG A 73 0.51 11.15 22.47
CA ARG A 73 1.50 10.44 23.30
C ARG A 73 2.64 11.37 23.70
N PHE A 74 3.10 12.23 22.79
CA PHE A 74 4.11 13.25 23.06
C PHE A 74 3.62 14.27 24.08
N GLU A 75 2.41 14.82 23.90
CA GLU A 75 1.81 15.77 24.84
C GLU A 75 1.71 15.19 26.26
N ARG A 76 1.25 13.93 26.38
CA ARG A 76 1.19 13.24 27.67
C ARG A 76 2.56 12.98 28.26
N GLY A 77 3.50 12.47 27.46
CA GLY A 77 4.86 12.18 27.91
C GLY A 77 5.60 13.43 28.36
N PHE A 78 5.50 14.52 27.58
CA PHE A 78 6.10 15.80 27.92
C PHE A 78 5.53 16.37 29.22
N ARG A 79 4.20 16.39 29.36
CA ARG A 79 3.55 16.84 30.60
C ARG A 79 4.00 16.03 31.81
N GLN A 80 4.14 14.72 31.67
CA GLN A 80 4.63 13.85 32.74
C GLN A 80 6.08 14.14 33.09
N VAL A 81 6.96 14.32 32.09
CA VAL A 81 8.38 14.67 32.31
C VAL A 81 8.50 16.02 32.99
N VAL A 82 7.75 17.03 32.54
CA VAL A 82 7.73 18.37 33.15
C VAL A 82 7.30 18.28 34.61
N VAL A 83 6.16 17.65 34.91
CA VAL A 83 5.65 17.54 36.29
C VAL A 83 6.64 16.80 37.19
N THR A 84 7.20 15.68 36.71
CA THR A 84 8.17 14.89 37.48
C THR A 84 9.43 15.72 37.75
N THR A 85 9.98 16.38 36.74
CA THR A 85 11.20 17.18 36.88
C THR A 85 10.99 18.38 37.80
N SER A 86 9.88 19.13 37.64
CA SER A 86 9.53 20.22 38.53
C SER A 86 9.36 19.76 39.98
N SER A 87 8.71 18.61 40.21
CA SER A 87 8.54 18.06 41.56
C SER A 87 9.89 17.71 42.22
N LEU A 88 10.83 17.14 41.47
CA LEU A 88 12.18 16.83 41.95
C LEU A 88 12.96 18.10 42.28
N LEU A 89 12.89 19.13 41.43
CA LEU A 89 13.54 20.42 41.67
C LEU A 89 12.98 21.12 42.91
N VAL A 90 11.66 21.17 43.07
CA VAL A 90 10.99 21.78 44.25
C VAL A 90 11.37 21.03 45.52
N THR A 91 11.34 19.69 45.50
CA THR A 91 11.70 18.87 46.66
C THR A 91 13.16 19.09 47.06
N GLY A 92 14.07 19.09 46.08
CA GLY A 92 15.50 19.38 46.31
C GLY A 92 15.73 20.78 46.87
N PHE A 93 15.03 21.78 46.33
CA PHE A 93 15.11 23.16 46.84
C PHE A 93 14.68 23.26 48.31
N ILE A 94 13.53 22.68 48.66
CA ILE A 94 13.02 22.66 50.05
C ILE A 94 14.02 21.98 50.98
N ALA A 95 14.55 20.82 50.61
CA ALA A 95 15.54 20.09 51.41
C ALA A 95 16.80 20.95 51.69
N THR A 96 17.25 21.71 50.69
CA THR A 96 18.43 22.59 50.79
C THR A 96 18.18 23.76 51.73
N VAL A 97 17.00 24.40 51.63
CA VAL A 97 16.60 25.49 52.53
C VAL A 97 16.52 25.02 53.97
N VAL A 98 15.88 23.87 54.22
CA VAL A 98 15.76 23.30 55.58
C VAL A 98 17.14 22.99 56.18
N ALA A 99 18.03 22.35 55.41
CA ALA A 99 19.38 22.06 55.87
C ALA A 99 20.16 23.33 56.25
N THR A 100 19.97 24.42 55.51
CA THR A 100 20.64 25.70 55.78
C THR A 100 20.12 26.38 57.05
N ILE A 101 18.81 26.29 57.33
CA ILE A 101 18.21 26.84 58.55
C ILE A 101 18.69 26.09 59.78
N VAL A 102 18.77 24.75 59.72
CA VAL A 102 19.22 23.91 60.84
C VAL A 102 20.71 24.09 61.14
N ALA A 103 21.51 24.43 60.14
CA ALA A 103 22.96 24.64 60.29
C ALA A 103 23.34 26.03 60.86
N ARG A 104 22.37 26.93 61.06
CA ARG A 104 22.55 28.26 61.67
C ARG A 104 22.14 28.24 63.14
#